data_AF-A0A925Z0K4-F1
#
_entry.id   AF-A0A925Z0K4-F1
#
_cell.length_a   1.000
_cell.length_b   1.000
_cell.length_c   1.000
_cell.angle_alpha   90.00
_cell.angle_beta   90.00
_cell.angle_gamma   90.00
#
_symmetry.space_group_name_H-M   'P 1'
#
loop_
_entity.id
_entity.type
_entity.pdbx_description
1 polymer ?
#
loop_
_entity_poly.entity_id
_entity_poly.type
_entity_poly.pdbx_seq_one_letter_code
_entity_poly.pdbx_strand_id
1 'polypeptide(L)'
;MKSYLRILKYVGRFKKYALLNIFFNILFAFFNLFSILLIIPFLQILFNTYADNDAANFPKPIRPFLTWLNTNFTAFIDEHGKSTGLIVVCIAVVFMFLLKNICRYFAMYYLAPLRNGVVRDLRQSLFDKIMQLPLSYFSEKRKGDIISRITTDVSEVEWSIMNTLEATFRDPFTILVFFSSMLIISSPLTLLVILLLAPTAFIIGRIGKSLKRKSAKS
;
A
#
# COMPACT_ATOMS: atom_id res chain seq x y z
N MET A 1 4.56 -10.34 -20.89
CA MET A 1 4.37 -8.87 -21.01
C MET A 1 3.14 -8.47 -21.83
N LYS A 2 2.86 -9.06 -23.01
CA LYS A 2 1.67 -8.70 -23.83
C LYS A 2 0.31 -8.87 -23.13
N SER A 3 0.15 -9.86 -22.23
CA SER A 3 -1.10 -10.05 -21.47
C SER A 3 -1.34 -8.97 -20.40
N TYR A 4 -0.28 -8.44 -19.78
CA TYR A 4 -0.35 -7.39 -18.75
C TYR A 4 -0.89 -6.06 -19.33
N LEU A 5 -0.43 -5.70 -20.54
CA LEU A 5 -0.87 -4.50 -21.23
C LEU A 5 -2.34 -4.57 -21.69
N ARG A 6 -2.85 -5.77 -22.01
CA ARG A 6 -4.28 -5.97 -22.32
C ARG A 6 -5.16 -5.73 -21.10
N ILE A 7 -4.73 -6.17 -19.93
CA ILE A 7 -5.44 -5.94 -18.66
C ILE A 7 -5.49 -4.44 -18.35
N LEU A 8 -4.38 -3.73 -18.54
CA LEU A 8 -4.31 -2.28 -18.35
C LEU A 8 -5.30 -1.49 -19.25
N LYS A 9 -5.64 -2.04 -20.42
CA LYS A 9 -6.64 -1.44 -21.33
C LYS A 9 -8.04 -1.40 -20.70
N TYR A 10 -8.44 -2.42 -19.93
CA TYR A 10 -9.71 -2.44 -19.22
C TYR A 10 -9.76 -1.39 -18.09
N VAL A 11 -8.61 -1.08 -17.48
CA VAL A 11 -8.50 -0.04 -16.44
C VAL A 11 -8.71 1.37 -17.01
N GLY A 12 -8.48 1.55 -18.32
CA GLY A 12 -8.62 2.84 -19.00
C GLY A 12 -10.00 3.48 -18.86
N ARG A 13 -11.06 2.70 -18.58
CA ARG A 13 -12.42 3.19 -18.34
C ARG A 13 -12.65 3.72 -16.92
N PHE A 14 -11.85 3.26 -15.95
CA PHE A 14 -11.97 3.58 -14.53
C PHE A 14 -10.86 4.51 -14.02
N LYS A 15 -10.22 5.29 -14.90
CA LYS A 15 -9.10 6.19 -14.57
C LYS A 15 -9.37 7.15 -13.40
N LYS A 16 -10.61 7.65 -13.26
CA LYS A 16 -10.99 8.52 -12.14
C LYS A 16 -10.80 7.80 -10.79
N TYR A 17 -11.31 6.58 -10.68
CA TYR A 17 -11.18 5.76 -9.47
C TYR A 17 -9.73 5.36 -9.20
N ALA A 18 -8.95 5.09 -10.24
CA ALA A 18 -7.52 4.83 -10.12
C ALA A 18 -6.77 6.05 -9.53
N LEU A 19 -7.05 7.25 -10.06
CA LEU A 19 -6.41 8.48 -9.61
C LEU A 19 -6.80 8.81 -8.17
N LEU A 20 -8.09 8.70 -7.81
CA LEU A 20 -8.53 8.88 -6.44
C LEU A 20 -7.89 7.87 -5.49
N ASN A 21 -7.79 6.59 -5.88
CA ASN A 21 -7.09 5.58 -5.10
C ASN A 21 -5.62 5.96 -4.86
N ILE A 22 -4.89 6.40 -5.88
CA ILE A 22 -3.50 6.86 -5.73
C ILE A 22 -3.42 8.05 -4.77
N PHE A 23 -4.30 9.03 -4.95
CA PHE A 23 -4.35 10.22 -4.10
C PHE A 23 -4.55 9.85 -2.62
N PHE A 24 -5.53 9.00 -2.32
CA PHE A 24 -5.78 8.55 -0.94
C PHE A 24 -4.67 7.65 -0.39
N ASN A 25 -3.96 6.89 -1.22
CA ASN A 25 -2.77 6.14 -0.76
C ASN A 25 -1.61 7.06 -0.40
N ILE A 26 -1.36 8.11 -1.19
CA ILE A 26 -0.35 9.12 -0.88
C ILE A 26 -0.71 9.83 0.43
N LEU A 27 -1.98 10.22 0.58
CA LEU A 27 -2.48 10.88 1.78
C LEU A 27 -2.41 9.94 3.00
N PHE A 28 -2.74 8.66 2.84
CA PHE A 28 -2.53 7.64 3.86
C PHE A 28 -1.06 7.54 4.27
N ALA A 29 -0.14 7.45 3.31
CA ALA A 29 1.28 7.35 3.59
C ALA A 29 1.81 8.60 4.32
N PHE A 30 1.36 9.78 3.91
CA PHE A 30 1.63 11.05 4.59
C PHE A 30 1.16 11.01 6.06
N PHE A 31 -0.12 10.73 6.33
CA PHE A 31 -0.62 10.67 7.71
C PHE A 31 0.01 9.54 8.52
N ASN A 32 0.40 8.43 7.87
CA ASN A 32 1.12 7.36 8.55
C ASN A 32 2.51 7.83 9.02
N LEU A 33 3.23 8.61 8.21
CA LEU A 33 4.51 9.19 8.61
C LEU A 33 4.36 10.16 9.78
N PHE A 34 3.38 11.06 9.72
CA PHE A 34 3.10 12.00 10.82
C PHE A 34 2.70 11.28 12.10
N SER A 35 1.89 10.21 11.98
CA SER A 35 1.49 9.38 13.12
C SER A 35 2.69 8.74 13.83
N ILE A 36 3.72 8.33 13.08
CA ILE A 36 4.96 7.77 13.63
C ILE A 36 5.80 8.88 14.27
N LEU A 37 5.92 10.04 13.62
CA LEU A 37 6.70 11.17 14.14
C LEU A 37 6.14 11.70 15.47
N LEU A 38 4.81 11.68 15.67
CA LEU A 38 4.18 12.07 16.92
C LEU A 38 4.43 11.12 18.10
N ILE A 39 4.99 9.94 17.85
CA ILE A 39 5.47 9.07 18.92
C ILE A 39 6.71 9.67 19.59
N ILE A 40 7.53 10.46 18.89
CA ILE A 40 8.74 11.08 19.44
C ILE A 40 8.42 11.97 20.66
N PRO A 41 7.57 13.00 20.57
CA PRO A 41 7.24 13.83 21.74
C PRO A 41 6.57 13.02 22.85
N PHE A 42 5.79 11.99 22.51
CA PHE A 42 5.22 11.08 23.51
C PHE A 42 6.32 10.36 24.31
N LEU A 43 7.30 9.78 23.62
CA LEU A 43 8.43 9.10 24.27
C LEU A 43 9.30 10.07 25.06
N GLN A 44 9.49 11.30 24.58
CA GLN A 44 10.24 12.34 25.29
C GLN A 44 9.57 12.73 26.62
N ILE A 45 8.24 12.84 26.64
CA ILE A 45 7.50 13.08 27.88
C ILE A 45 7.60 11.86 28.82
N LEU A 46 7.45 10.65 28.27
CA LEU A 46 7.49 9.39 29.02
C LEU A 46 8.85 9.19 29.71
N PHE A 47 9.95 9.42 28.99
CA PHE A 47 11.32 9.27 29.50
C PHE A 47 11.91 10.55 30.09
N ASN A 48 11.12 11.62 30.19
CA ASN A 48 11.55 12.90 30.76
C ASN A 48 12.71 13.57 30.00
N THR A 49 12.85 13.32 28.69
CA THR A 49 13.88 13.86 27.80
C THR A 49 13.39 15.02 26.93
N TYR A 50 12.24 15.63 27.27
CA TYR A 50 11.67 16.74 26.51
C TYR A 50 12.40 18.08 26.73
N ALA A 51 13.16 18.20 27.83
CA ALA A 51 13.98 19.38 28.12
C ALA A 51 15.29 19.42 27.27
N ASP A 52 15.72 18.28 26.75
CA ASP A 52 16.88 18.19 25.87
C ASP A 52 16.44 18.47 24.42
N ASN A 53 16.98 19.54 23.83
CA ASN A 53 16.72 19.94 22.44
C ASN A 53 17.46 19.04 21.43
N ASP A 54 17.23 17.72 21.50
CA ASP A 54 17.86 16.71 20.65
C ASP A 54 17.41 16.76 19.18
N ALA A 55 16.53 17.71 18.82
CA ALA A 55 16.11 17.97 17.45
C ALA A 55 17.31 18.21 16.50
N ALA A 56 18.45 18.66 17.02
CA ALA A 56 19.68 18.86 16.26
C ALA A 56 20.22 17.59 15.59
N ASN A 57 19.97 16.41 16.18
CA ASN A 57 20.44 15.12 15.68
C ASN A 57 19.61 14.58 14.49
N PHE A 58 18.48 15.23 14.18
CA PHE A 58 17.63 14.82 13.06
C PHE A 58 18.08 15.45 11.73
N PRO A 59 17.84 14.77 10.59
CA PRO A 59 18.19 15.29 9.27
C PRO A 59 17.54 16.63 8.94
N LYS A 60 18.27 17.47 8.19
CA LYS A 60 17.86 18.81 7.78
C LYS A 60 16.43 18.93 7.21
N PRO A 61 15.89 17.99 6.41
CA PRO A 61 14.55 18.18 5.84
C PRO A 61 13.42 18.07 6.87
N ILE A 62 13.63 17.28 7.93
CA ILE A 62 12.60 17.00 8.95
C ILE A 62 12.86 17.81 10.22
N ARG A 63 14.12 18.19 10.47
CA ARG A 63 14.55 18.95 11.64
C ARG A 63 13.75 20.23 11.90
N PRO A 64 13.45 21.12 10.92
CA PRO A 64 12.67 22.32 11.16
C PRO A 64 11.29 22.01 11.72
N PHE A 65 10.63 21.00 11.15
CA PHE A 65 9.34 20.53 11.63
C PHE A 65 9.43 19.95 13.04
N LEU A 66 10.42 19.09 13.32
CA LEU A 66 10.59 18.51 14.65
C LEU A 66 10.97 19.55 15.72
N THR A 67 11.77 20.55 15.35
CA THR A 67 12.14 21.64 16.25
C THR A 67 10.91 22.49 16.55
N TRP A 68 10.15 22.90 15.52
CA TRP A 68 8.88 23.59 15.70
C TRP A 68 7.93 22.77 16.59
N LEU A 69 7.77 21.47 16.29
CA LEU A 69 6.90 20.58 17.04
C LEU A 69 7.31 20.50 18.52
N ASN A 70 8.58 20.19 18.80
CA ASN A 70 9.11 20.06 20.15
C ASN A 70 9.05 21.39 20.91
N THR A 71 9.48 22.51 20.32
CA THR A 71 9.42 23.82 20.99
C THR A 71 7.99 24.23 21.36
N ASN A 72 7.02 24.03 20.47
CA ASN A 72 5.61 24.31 20.79
C ASN A 72 5.08 23.37 21.88
N PHE A 73 5.44 22.09 21.84
CA PHE A 73 5.03 21.14 22.88
C PHE A 73 5.67 21.43 24.23
N THR A 74 6.97 21.74 24.27
CA THR A 74 7.69 22.09 25.50
C THR A 74 7.13 23.36 26.11
N ALA A 75 6.88 24.40 25.30
CA ALA A 75 6.22 25.62 25.77
C ALA A 75 4.82 25.33 26.37
N PHE A 76 4.05 24.44 25.73
CA PHE A 76 2.74 24.03 26.24
C PHE A 76 2.84 23.23 27.55
N ILE A 77 3.86 22.38 27.69
CA ILE A 77 4.14 21.59 28.89
C ILE A 77 4.57 22.51 30.05
N ASP A 78 5.41 23.50 29.79
CA ASP A 78 5.89 24.44 30.80
C ASP A 78 4.73 25.28 31.37
N GLU A 79 3.75 25.64 30.54
CA GLU A 79 2.58 26.42 30.93
C GLU A 79 1.49 25.59 31.64
N HIS A 80 1.18 24.38 31.13
CA HIS A 80 0.02 23.59 31.59
C HIS A 80 0.39 22.32 32.38
N GLY A 81 1.68 22.09 32.58
CA GLY A 81 2.23 20.92 33.28
C GLY A 81 2.35 19.65 32.42
N LYS A 82 3.24 18.76 32.85
CA LYS A 82 3.59 17.50 32.16
C LYS A 82 2.37 16.58 31.91
N SER A 83 1.45 16.50 32.87
CA SER A 83 0.26 15.64 32.77
C SER A 83 -0.66 16.08 31.61
N THR A 84 -0.93 17.38 31.51
CA THR A 84 -1.77 17.97 30.46
C THR A 84 -1.12 17.81 29.09
N GLY A 85 0.19 18.06 28.99
CA GLY A 85 0.95 17.84 27.75
C GLY A 85 0.87 16.39 27.25
N LEU A 86 0.97 15.40 28.15
CA LEU A 86 0.85 13.99 27.79
C LEU A 86 -0.54 13.66 27.22
N ILE A 87 -1.61 14.17 27.84
CA ILE A 87 -2.99 13.95 27.36
C ILE A 87 -3.16 14.54 25.95
N VAL A 88 -2.66 15.75 25.71
CA VAL A 88 -2.75 16.41 24.39
C VAL A 88 -2.01 15.60 23.32
N VAL A 89 -0.80 15.14 23.61
CA VAL A 89 -0.04 14.30 22.66
C VAL A 89 -0.75 12.98 22.40
N CYS A 90 -1.30 12.32 23.42
CA CYS A 90 -2.09 11.09 23.26
C CYS A 90 -3.31 11.32 22.35
N ILE A 91 -4.06 12.40 22.56
CA ILE A 91 -5.21 12.76 21.71
C ILE A 91 -4.75 13.04 20.28
N ALA A 92 -3.65 13.77 20.08
CA ALA A 92 -3.10 14.05 18.75
C ALA A 92 -2.66 12.78 18.02
N VAL A 93 -2.03 11.83 18.72
CA VAL A 93 -1.67 10.51 18.16
C VAL A 93 -2.91 9.74 17.74
N VAL A 94 -3.92 9.63 18.62
CA VAL A 94 -5.19 8.94 18.30
C VAL A 94 -5.86 9.59 17.09
N PHE A 95 -5.91 10.92 17.04
CA PHE A 95 -6.48 11.67 15.93
C PHE A 95 -5.74 11.40 14.61
N MET A 96 -4.41 11.44 14.60
CA MET A 96 -3.61 11.14 13.41
C MET A 96 -3.75 9.69 12.95
N PHE A 97 -3.86 8.74 13.90
CA PHE A 97 -4.18 7.36 13.59
C PHE A 97 -5.60 7.22 13.00
N LEU A 98 -6.56 8.01 13.46
CA LEU A 98 -7.89 8.03 12.86
C LEU A 98 -7.82 8.56 11.41
N LEU A 99 -7.14 9.69 11.18
CA LEU A 99 -6.99 10.26 9.83
C LEU A 99 -6.30 9.32 8.87
N LYS A 100 -5.19 8.66 9.28
CA LYS A 100 -4.53 7.69 8.41
C LYS A 100 -5.47 6.54 8.07
N ASN A 101 -6.24 6.03 9.03
CA ASN A 101 -7.16 4.91 8.78
C ASN A 101 -8.35 5.32 7.90
N ILE A 102 -8.86 6.53 8.04
CA ILE A 102 -9.88 7.09 7.13
C ILE A 102 -9.32 7.19 5.71
N CYS A 103 -8.10 7.69 5.53
CA CYS A 103 -7.47 7.75 4.21
C CYS A 103 -7.24 6.36 3.62
N ARG A 104 -6.84 5.38 4.45
CA ARG A 104 -6.72 3.97 4.04
C ARG A 104 -8.07 3.40 3.62
N TYR A 105 -9.13 3.71 4.36
CA TYR A 105 -10.49 3.29 4.02
C TYR A 105 -10.91 3.87 2.67
N PHE A 106 -10.71 5.17 2.45
CA PHE A 106 -11.02 5.79 1.16
C PHE A 106 -10.17 5.22 0.02
N ALA A 107 -8.88 4.95 0.24
CA ALA A 107 -8.05 4.27 -0.74
C ALA A 107 -8.68 2.93 -1.16
N MET A 108 -9.10 2.10 -0.20
CA MET A 108 -9.79 0.84 -0.48
C MET A 108 -11.16 1.03 -1.13
N TYR A 109 -11.91 2.06 -0.70
CA TYR A 109 -13.22 2.40 -1.23
C TYR A 109 -13.13 2.74 -2.72
N TYR A 110 -12.19 3.59 -3.14
CA TYR A 110 -12.04 3.93 -4.56
C TYR A 110 -11.41 2.81 -5.39
N LEU A 111 -10.67 1.90 -4.76
CA LEU A 111 -10.18 0.69 -5.43
C LEU A 111 -11.33 -0.28 -5.75
N ALA A 112 -12.35 -0.40 -4.88
CA ALA A 112 -13.39 -1.41 -5.03
C ALA A 112 -14.25 -1.27 -6.32
N PRO A 113 -14.75 -0.08 -6.72
CA PRO A 113 -15.45 0.10 -8.00
C PRO A 113 -14.58 -0.23 -9.20
N LEU A 114 -13.29 0.10 -9.14
CA LEU A 114 -12.35 -0.20 -10.20
C LEU A 114 -12.13 -1.71 -10.30
N ARG A 115 -11.92 -2.36 -9.14
CA ARG A 115 -11.81 -3.82 -8.99
C ARG A 115 -13.02 -4.54 -9.58
N ASN A 116 -14.20 -4.21 -9.08
CA ASN A 116 -15.46 -4.84 -9.47
C ASN A 116 -15.83 -4.51 -10.92
N GLY A 117 -15.53 -3.30 -11.39
CA GLY A 117 -15.78 -2.88 -12.77
C GLY A 117 -14.94 -3.65 -13.79
N VAL A 118 -13.65 -3.85 -13.52
CA VAL A 118 -12.77 -4.64 -14.38
C VAL A 118 -13.20 -6.11 -14.40
N VAL A 119 -13.54 -6.69 -13.23
CA VAL A 119 -14.08 -8.06 -13.16
C VAL A 119 -15.37 -8.21 -13.95
N ARG A 120 -16.29 -7.25 -13.83
CA ARG A 120 -17.55 -7.27 -14.57
C ARG A 120 -17.33 -7.25 -16.08
N ASP A 121 -16.46 -6.36 -16.57
CA ASP A 121 -16.17 -6.24 -18.00
C ASP A 121 -15.47 -7.50 -18.55
N LEU A 122 -14.65 -8.16 -17.73
CA LEU A 122 -14.04 -9.45 -18.06
C LEU A 122 -15.08 -10.56 -18.15
N ARG A 123 -15.96 -10.70 -17.15
CA ARG A 123 -17.05 -11.70 -17.15
C ARG A 123 -17.98 -11.51 -18.34
N GLN A 124 -18.34 -10.27 -18.64
CA GLN A 124 -19.18 -9.95 -19.80
C GLN A 124 -18.52 -10.41 -21.11
N SER A 125 -17.25 -10.05 -21.31
CA SER A 125 -16.50 -10.41 -22.52
C SER A 125 -16.36 -11.94 -22.70
N LEU A 126 -16.20 -12.67 -21.60
CA LEU A 126 -16.14 -14.13 -21.61
C LEU A 126 -17.51 -14.75 -21.91
N PHE A 127 -18.56 -14.25 -21.27
CA PHE A 127 -19.92 -14.72 -21.47
C PHE A 127 -20.38 -14.54 -22.92
N ASP A 128 -20.17 -13.34 -23.49
CA ASP A 128 -20.51 -13.03 -24.88
C ASP A 128 -19.78 -13.96 -25.85
N LYS A 129 -18.52 -14.31 -25.55
CA LYS A 129 -17.75 -15.24 -26.37
C LYS A 129 -18.27 -16.67 -26.29
N ILE A 130 -18.69 -17.12 -25.10
CA ILE A 130 -19.21 -18.46 -24.89
C ILE A 130 -20.54 -18.65 -25.64
N MET A 131 -21.43 -17.64 -25.61
CA MET A 131 -22.71 -17.71 -26.31
C MET A 131 -22.59 -17.77 -27.84
N GLN A 132 -21.48 -17.28 -28.41
CA GLN A 132 -21.23 -17.31 -29.85
C GLN A 132 -20.54 -18.60 -30.34
N LEU A 133 -20.24 -19.55 -29.46
CA LEU A 133 -19.57 -20.80 -29.85
C LEU A 133 -20.56 -21.76 -30.55
N PRO A 134 -20.11 -22.49 -31.58
CA PRO A 134 -20.96 -23.45 -32.29
C PRO A 134 -21.33 -24.64 -31.39
N LEU A 135 -22.49 -25.25 -31.64
CA LEU A 135 -22.98 -26.43 -30.90
C LEU A 135 -21.98 -27.60 -30.91
N SER A 136 -21.17 -27.75 -31.95
CA SER A 136 -20.12 -28.77 -32.03
C SER A 136 -19.09 -28.66 -30.89
N TYR A 137 -18.78 -27.43 -30.47
CA TYR A 137 -17.84 -27.18 -29.36
C TYR A 137 -18.35 -27.76 -28.03
N PHE A 138 -19.65 -27.70 -27.80
CA PHE A 138 -20.30 -28.23 -26.60
C PHE A 138 -20.54 -29.75 -26.66
N SER A 139 -20.56 -30.33 -27.86
CA SER A 139 -20.72 -31.77 -28.07
C SER A 139 -19.41 -32.55 -27.90
N GLU A 140 -18.27 -31.96 -28.31
CA GLU A 140 -16.94 -32.61 -28.21
C GLU A 140 -16.30 -32.52 -26.82
N LYS A 141 -16.71 -31.57 -25.99
CA LYS A 141 -16.09 -31.32 -24.67
C LYS A 141 -16.94 -31.86 -23.53
N ARG A 142 -16.28 -32.40 -22.50
CA ARG A 142 -16.97 -32.83 -21.29
C ARG A 142 -17.63 -31.63 -20.62
N LYS A 143 -18.91 -31.76 -20.33
CA LYS A 143 -19.75 -30.75 -19.65
C LYS A 143 -19.05 -30.16 -18.41
N GLY A 144 -18.41 -31.01 -17.61
CA GLY A 144 -17.66 -30.61 -16.41
C GLY A 144 -16.41 -29.78 -16.68
N ASP A 145 -15.69 -30.01 -17.78
CA ASP A 145 -14.52 -29.21 -18.16
C ASP A 145 -14.92 -27.79 -18.56
N ILE A 146 -16.07 -27.66 -19.23
CA ILE A 146 -16.64 -26.36 -19.59
C ILE A 146 -17.03 -25.58 -18.34
N ILE A 147 -17.72 -26.22 -17.39
CA ILE A 147 -18.11 -25.59 -16.12
C ILE A 147 -16.88 -25.13 -15.35
N SER A 148 -15.89 -26.00 -15.16
CA SER A 148 -14.63 -25.67 -14.44
C SER A 148 -13.88 -24.49 -15.08
N ARG A 149 -13.81 -24.45 -16.41
CA ARG A 149 -13.17 -23.34 -17.14
C ARG A 149 -13.92 -22.02 -16.99
N ILE A 150 -15.25 -22.04 -16.82
CA ILE A 150 -16.07 -20.83 -16.68
C ILE A 150 -16.07 -20.32 -15.24
N THR A 151 -15.96 -21.20 -14.25
CA THR A 151 -16.00 -20.83 -12.84
C THR A 151 -14.59 -20.66 -12.27
N THR A 152 -13.80 -21.73 -12.26
CA THR A 152 -12.51 -21.80 -11.57
C THR A 152 -11.44 -21.03 -12.32
N ASP A 153 -11.22 -21.32 -13.61
CA ASP A 153 -10.15 -20.65 -14.37
C ASP A 153 -10.42 -19.15 -14.51
N VAL A 154 -11.69 -18.74 -14.70
CA VAL A 154 -12.07 -17.32 -14.76
C VAL A 154 -11.82 -16.64 -13.42
N SER A 155 -12.19 -17.27 -12.30
CA SER A 155 -11.95 -16.70 -10.97
C SER A 155 -10.45 -16.55 -10.66
N GLU A 156 -9.62 -17.51 -11.08
CA GLU A 156 -8.16 -17.44 -10.95
C GLU A 156 -7.59 -16.27 -11.77
N VAL A 157 -8.08 -16.10 -13.00
CA VAL A 157 -7.70 -14.99 -13.88
C VAL A 157 -8.15 -13.65 -13.30
N GLU A 158 -9.36 -13.57 -12.74
CA GLU A 158 -9.86 -12.40 -12.04
C GLU A 158 -8.92 -12.02 -10.90
N TRP A 159 -8.61 -12.96 -10.01
CA TRP A 159 -7.75 -12.72 -8.86
C TRP A 159 -6.35 -12.25 -9.27
N SER A 160 -5.78 -12.88 -10.31
CA SER A 160 -4.50 -12.47 -10.91
C SER A 160 -4.55 -11.05 -11.48
N ILE A 161 -5.65 -10.67 -12.13
CA ILE A 161 -5.87 -9.31 -12.64
C ILE A 161 -5.99 -8.31 -11.50
N MET A 162 -6.72 -8.65 -10.42
CA MET A 162 -6.86 -7.78 -9.26
C MET A 162 -5.51 -7.49 -8.60
N ASN A 163 -4.71 -8.53 -8.34
CA ASN A 163 -3.38 -8.37 -7.76
C ASN A 163 -2.44 -7.56 -8.65
N THR A 164 -2.51 -7.80 -9.95
CA THR A 164 -1.76 -7.03 -10.95
C THR A 164 -2.10 -5.55 -10.87
N LEU A 165 -3.37 -5.24 -10.67
CA LEU A 165 -3.87 -3.90 -10.63
C LEU A 165 -3.46 -3.18 -9.33
N GLU A 166 -3.55 -3.85 -8.19
CA GLU A 166 -3.00 -3.36 -6.92
C GLU A 166 -1.48 -3.09 -7.03
N ALA A 167 -0.73 -4.07 -7.54
CA ALA A 167 0.72 -3.97 -7.71
C ALA A 167 1.15 -2.87 -8.69
N THR A 168 0.26 -2.41 -9.57
CA THR A 168 0.56 -1.35 -10.54
C THR A 168 0.19 0.04 -10.02
N PHE A 169 -0.97 0.19 -9.38
CA PHE A 169 -1.51 1.51 -9.02
C PHE A 169 -1.34 1.88 -7.55
N ARG A 170 -1.18 0.91 -6.64
CA ARG A 170 -1.10 1.17 -5.20
C ARG A 170 0.32 1.02 -4.67
N ASP A 171 0.93 -0.12 -4.94
CA ASP A 171 2.20 -0.49 -4.33
C ASP A 171 3.35 0.44 -4.73
N PRO A 172 3.54 0.81 -6.01
CA PRO A 172 4.68 1.64 -6.41
C PRO A 172 4.66 3.01 -5.76
N PHE A 173 3.48 3.65 -5.66
CA PHE A 173 3.33 4.96 -5.04
C PHE A 173 3.54 4.88 -3.52
N THR A 174 2.99 3.86 -2.87
CA THR A 174 3.16 3.66 -1.43
C THR A 174 4.64 3.39 -1.10
N ILE A 175 5.29 2.53 -1.87
CA ILE A 175 6.73 2.24 -1.75
C ILE A 175 7.54 3.51 -1.98
N LEU A 176 7.23 4.30 -3.02
CA LEU A 176 7.97 5.52 -3.33
C LEU A 176 7.89 6.54 -2.18
N VAL A 177 6.70 6.77 -1.62
CA VAL A 177 6.53 7.70 -0.49
C VAL A 177 7.30 7.22 0.73
N PHE A 178 7.17 5.94 1.13
CA PHE A 178 7.89 5.42 2.28
C PHE A 178 9.41 5.37 2.05
N PHE A 179 9.86 4.90 0.90
CA PHE A 179 11.28 4.83 0.58
C PHE A 179 11.93 6.22 0.57
N SER A 180 11.27 7.19 -0.06
CA SER A 180 11.73 8.59 -0.05
C SER A 180 11.79 9.13 1.38
N SER A 181 10.78 8.85 2.20
CA SER A 181 10.77 9.27 3.60
C SER A 181 11.90 8.64 4.43
N MET A 182 12.22 7.36 4.18
CA MET A 182 13.30 6.67 4.89
C MET A 182 14.67 7.28 4.54
N LEU A 183 14.90 7.57 3.25
CA LEU A 183 16.12 8.27 2.80
C LEU A 183 16.26 9.65 3.45
N ILE A 184 15.14 10.35 3.62
CA ILE A 184 15.09 11.67 4.26
C ILE A 184 15.36 11.56 5.78
N ILE A 185 14.80 10.55 6.47
CA ILE A 185 14.91 10.36 7.93
C ILE A 185 16.29 9.82 8.33
N SER A 186 16.83 8.85 7.60
CA SER A 186 18.17 8.34 7.88
C SER A 186 18.69 7.54 6.69
N SER A 187 19.55 8.16 5.90
CA SER A 187 20.25 7.49 4.80
C SER A 187 21.11 6.31 5.26
N PRO A 188 21.88 6.37 6.37
CA PRO A 188 22.66 5.23 6.85
C PRO A 188 21.80 4.02 7.22
N LEU A 189 20.69 4.25 7.94
CA LEU A 189 19.78 3.16 8.32
C LEU A 189 19.08 2.57 7.09
N THR A 190 18.71 3.41 6.13
CA THR A 190 18.10 2.96 4.87
C THR A 190 19.07 2.12 4.05
N LEU A 191 20.35 2.50 4.00
CA LEU A 191 21.38 1.73 3.31
C LEU A 191 21.58 0.34 3.96
N LEU A 192 21.56 0.26 5.28
CA LEU A 192 21.57 -1.00 6.01
C LEU A 192 20.35 -1.87 5.62
N VAL A 193 19.16 -1.29 5.58
CA VAL A 193 17.94 -2.01 5.17
C VAL A 193 18.05 -2.52 3.72
N ILE A 194 18.56 -1.72 2.79
CA ILE A 194 18.79 -2.13 1.39
C ILE A 194 19.79 -3.28 1.33
N LEU A 195 20.88 -3.20 2.10
CA LEU A 195 21.89 -4.25 2.19
C LEU A 195 21.29 -5.57 2.68
N LEU A 196 20.36 -5.54 3.63
CA LEU A 196 19.63 -6.72 4.11
C LEU A 196 18.54 -7.20 3.13
N LEU A 197 17.94 -6.27 2.38
CA LEU A 197 16.94 -6.58 1.35
C LEU A 197 17.54 -7.32 0.15
N ALA A 198 18.78 -7.03 -0.22
CA ALA A 198 19.44 -7.68 -1.35
C ALA A 198 19.57 -9.22 -1.21
N PRO A 199 20.15 -9.78 -0.12
CA PRO A 199 20.26 -11.21 0.07
C PRO A 199 18.89 -11.87 0.30
N THR A 200 17.98 -11.21 1.03
CA THR A 200 16.63 -11.74 1.25
C THR A 200 15.85 -11.83 -0.06
N ALA A 201 15.87 -10.79 -0.89
CA ALA A 201 15.28 -10.81 -2.22
C ALA A 201 15.92 -11.87 -3.13
N PHE A 202 17.24 -12.07 -3.04
CA PHE A 202 17.95 -13.12 -3.77
C PHE A 202 17.49 -14.52 -3.36
N ILE A 203 17.43 -14.80 -2.04
CA ILE A 203 16.99 -16.10 -1.50
C ILE A 203 15.54 -16.38 -1.89
N ILE A 204 14.64 -15.42 -1.66
CA ILE A 204 13.22 -15.55 -2.03
C ILE A 204 13.09 -15.76 -3.55
N GLY A 205 13.85 -15.03 -4.35
CA GLY A 205 13.88 -15.19 -5.81
C GLY A 205 14.36 -16.58 -6.25
N ARG A 206 15.37 -17.14 -5.57
CA ARG A 206 15.87 -18.51 -5.83
C ARG A 206 14.82 -19.56 -5.45
N ILE A 207 14.20 -19.43 -4.29
CA ILE A 207 13.12 -20.32 -3.84
C ILE A 207 11.94 -20.27 -4.82
N GLY A 208 11.48 -19.07 -5.18
CA GLY A 208 10.38 -18.90 -6.13
C GLY A 208 10.67 -19.49 -7.51
N LYS A 209 11.89 -19.32 -8.03
CA LYS A 209 12.31 -19.96 -9.29
C LYS A 209 12.37 -21.48 -9.17
N SER A 210 12.84 -22.01 -8.04
CA SER A 210 12.91 -23.46 -7.78
C SER A 210 11.51 -24.09 -7.76
N LEU A 211 10.57 -23.48 -7.03
CA LEU A 211 9.19 -23.93 -6.95
C LEU A 211 8.51 -23.93 -8.32
N LYS A 212 8.67 -22.84 -9.10
CA LYS A 212 8.13 -22.78 -10.47
C LYS A 212 8.71 -23.86 -11.39
N ARG A 213 10.02 -24.15 -11.29
CA ARG A 213 10.65 -25.21 -12.10
C ARG A 213 10.13 -26.60 -11.76
N LYS A 214 9.88 -26.89 -10.48
CA LYS A 214 9.31 -28.18 -10.04
C LYS A 214 7.85 -28.31 -10.45
N SER A 215 7.05 -27.25 -10.32
CA SER A 215 5.64 -27.25 -10.75
C SER A 215 5.47 -27.35 -12.26
N ALA A 216 6.42 -26.87 -13.08
CA ALA A 216 6.36 -27.01 -14.54
C ALA A 216 6.85 -28.36 -15.08
N LYS A 217 7.46 -29.19 -14.21
CA LYS A 217 7.91 -30.55 -14.53
C LYS A 217 6.95 -31.65 -14.03
N SER A 218 5.98 -31.27 -13.20
CA SER A 218 4.89 -32.13 -12.73
C SER A 218 3.62 -31.83 -13.50
#